data_AF-A0A7W0F1I0-F1
#
_entry.id   AF-A0A7W0F1I0-F1
#
_cell.length_a   1.000
_cell.length_b   1.000
_cell.length_c   1.000
_cell.angle_alpha   90.00
_cell.angle_beta   90.00
_cell.angle_gamma   90.00
#
_symmetry.space_group_name_H-M   'P 1'
#
loop_
_entity.id
_entity.type
_entity.pdbx_description
1 polymer ?
#
loop_
_entity_poly.entity_id
_entity_poly.type
_entity_poly.pdbx_seq_one_letter_code
_entity_poly.pdbx_strand_id
1 'polypeptide(L)'
;MIIAIVFLLFLLFLLLPFLPGALELSKKEDADPLYIAMDYIRSPRYFSKSFKELIGPALEETNGETGFHEIELSKKETLEICRSMDVPDEKEIHHLLYVDGDLVSGDRVLFDHEVYITHNGVFGQDNVIQALAAEGQVTLGQKTELRRWLDAEGDIHVGEQCDLGINISSGGSIFLGKNSIFRRVFAIPIITGDRGIPDPLEMSLPPKEPSTQESAFIRSKSQNIPKGSILRNNVVFTRKVTIGSNTLIQGNVKAYDEIVLEENVTIDGNIFADASIFIGPDARITGNVFSQKSVHISRGTIISNPLNIKSVIGKKEIHIEPNVLIYGFISTEGHGIVL
;
A
#
# COMPACT_ATOMS: atom_id res chain seq x y z
N MET A 1 -32.47 -40.34 -42.81
CA MET A 1 -31.01 -40.56 -42.68
C MET A 1 -30.25 -39.26 -42.39
N ILE A 2 -30.41 -38.21 -43.20
CA ILE A 2 -29.73 -36.91 -43.01
C ILE A 2 -30.03 -36.26 -41.65
N ILE A 3 -31.29 -36.24 -41.21
CA ILE A 3 -31.69 -35.67 -39.91
C ILE A 3 -30.99 -36.38 -38.74
N ALA A 4 -30.86 -37.70 -38.80
CA ALA A 4 -30.17 -38.47 -37.76
C ALA A 4 -28.67 -38.17 -37.70
N ILE A 5 -28.03 -37.95 -38.86
CA ILE A 5 -26.62 -37.57 -38.95
C ILE A 5 -26.39 -36.17 -38.39
N VAL A 6 -27.26 -35.22 -38.72
CA VAL A 6 -27.19 -33.85 -38.18
C VAL A 6 -27.40 -33.85 -36.67
N PHE A 7 -28.35 -34.66 -36.17
CA PHE A 7 -28.58 -34.81 -34.74
C PHE A 7 -27.37 -35.43 -34.01
N LEU A 8 -26.73 -36.44 -34.59
CA LEU A 8 -25.52 -37.05 -34.03
C LEU A 8 -24.35 -36.06 -34.00
N LEU A 9 -24.14 -35.29 -35.07
CA LEU A 9 -23.13 -34.25 -35.15
C LEU A 9 -23.37 -33.14 -34.11
N PHE A 10 -24.62 -32.72 -33.94
CA PHE A 10 -24.99 -31.77 -32.89
C PHE A 10 -24.64 -32.31 -31.50
N LEU A 11 -24.97 -33.57 -31.23
CA LEU A 11 -24.70 -34.21 -29.93
C LEU A 11 -23.19 -34.39 -29.69
N LEU A 12 -22.42 -34.68 -30.74
CA LEU A 12 -20.96 -34.71 -30.69
C LEU A 12 -20.39 -33.34 -30.34
N PHE A 13 -20.79 -32.27 -31.06
CA PHE A 13 -20.31 -30.91 -30.79
C PHE A 13 -20.78 -30.36 -29.44
N LEU A 14 -21.94 -30.81 -28.95
CA LEU A 14 -22.42 -30.48 -27.61
C LEU A 14 -21.55 -31.12 -26.53
N LEU A 15 -21.10 -32.37 -26.72
CA LEU A 15 -20.38 -33.12 -25.70
C LEU A 15 -18.84 -32.97 -25.78
N LEU A 16 -18.29 -32.63 -26.94
CA LEU A 16 -16.85 -32.52 -27.17
C LEU A 16 -16.15 -31.52 -26.22
N PRO A 17 -16.72 -30.33 -25.91
CA PRO A 17 -16.13 -29.41 -24.93
C PRO A 17 -16.07 -29.97 -23.49
N PHE A 18 -16.87 -30.98 -23.17
CA PHE A 18 -16.88 -31.63 -21.85
C PHE A 18 -15.89 -32.79 -21.75
N LEU A 19 -15.32 -33.25 -22.87
CA LEU A 19 -14.38 -34.35 -22.89
C LEU A 19 -13.14 -34.11 -22.00
N PRO A 20 -12.50 -32.91 -22.01
CA PRO A 20 -11.38 -32.64 -21.12
C PRO A 20 -11.77 -32.73 -19.64
N GLY A 21 -12.94 -32.20 -19.25
CA GLY A 21 -13.43 -32.29 -17.87
C GLY A 21 -13.77 -33.72 -17.44
N ALA A 22 -14.31 -34.55 -18.34
CA ALA A 22 -14.57 -35.97 -18.08
C ALA A 22 -13.27 -36.79 -17.97
N LEU A 23 -12.26 -36.46 -18.78
CA LEU A 23 -10.92 -37.04 -18.70
C LEU A 23 -10.24 -36.64 -17.38
N GLU A 24 -10.36 -35.38 -16.97
CA GLU A 24 -9.83 -34.88 -15.69
C GLU A 24 -10.46 -35.59 -14.49
N LEU A 25 -11.80 -35.75 -14.50
CA LEU A 25 -12.53 -36.52 -13.49
C LEU A 25 -12.04 -37.98 -13.36
N SER A 26 -11.55 -38.57 -14.46
CA SER A 26 -11.09 -39.95 -14.50
C SER A 26 -9.61 -40.11 -14.17
N LYS A 27 -8.76 -39.16 -14.57
CA LYS A 27 -7.30 -39.23 -14.42
C LYS A 27 -6.76 -38.49 -13.20
N LYS A 28 -7.53 -37.57 -12.60
CA LYS A 28 -7.18 -36.84 -11.37
C LYS A 28 -5.75 -36.29 -11.39
N GLU A 29 -5.32 -35.69 -12.50
CA GLU A 29 -3.96 -35.14 -12.61
C GLU A 29 -3.84 -33.82 -11.82
N ASP A 30 -4.95 -33.09 -11.63
CA ASP A 30 -5.02 -31.81 -10.90
C ASP A 30 -6.09 -31.84 -9.78
N ALA A 31 -6.20 -32.99 -9.09
CA ALA A 31 -7.25 -33.22 -8.08
C ALA A 31 -6.94 -32.63 -6.70
N ASP A 32 -5.70 -32.23 -6.46
CA ASP A 32 -5.32 -31.56 -5.23
C ASP A 32 -5.63 -30.07 -5.36
N PRO A 33 -6.38 -29.47 -4.42
CA PRO A 33 -6.53 -28.02 -4.41
C PRO A 33 -5.14 -27.39 -4.37
N LEU A 34 -4.90 -26.38 -5.22
CA LEU A 34 -3.70 -25.54 -5.14
C LEU A 34 -3.44 -25.22 -3.67
N TYR A 35 -2.25 -25.58 -3.20
CA TYR A 35 -1.89 -25.35 -1.81
C TYR A 35 -1.89 -23.84 -1.55
N ILE A 36 -2.93 -23.36 -0.88
CA ILE A 36 -3.01 -22.00 -0.38
C ILE A 36 -2.55 -22.06 1.07
N ALA A 37 -1.34 -21.54 1.33
CA ALA A 37 -0.86 -21.31 2.68
C ALA A 37 -1.81 -20.30 3.38
N MET A 38 -2.75 -20.80 4.17
CA MET A 38 -3.78 -19.99 4.85
C MET A 38 -3.19 -19.07 5.92
N ASP A 39 -1.96 -19.33 6.34
CA ASP A 39 -1.13 -18.56 7.27
C ASP A 39 -0.12 -17.65 6.55
N TYR A 40 -0.16 -17.56 5.22
CA TYR A 40 0.68 -16.65 4.46
C TYR A 40 0.32 -15.19 4.75
N ILE A 41 1.02 -14.62 5.72
CA ILE A 41 1.03 -13.19 5.97
C ILE A 41 2.05 -12.61 5.00
N ARG A 42 1.57 -11.98 3.92
CA ARG A 42 2.43 -11.25 3.00
C ARG A 42 3.11 -10.12 3.78
N SER A 43 4.39 -10.29 4.09
CA SER A 43 5.18 -9.23 4.74
C SER A 43 5.10 -7.98 3.86
N PRO A 44 4.80 -6.80 4.42
CA PRO A 44 4.82 -5.56 3.64
C PRO A 44 6.18 -5.34 2.98
N ARG A 45 7.23 -5.82 3.66
CA ARG A 45 8.65 -5.79 3.29
C ARG A 45 9.07 -7.00 2.42
N TYR A 46 8.13 -7.64 1.71
CA TYR A 46 8.40 -8.88 0.96
C TYR A 46 9.49 -8.69 -0.11
N PHE A 47 9.53 -7.53 -0.76
CA PHE A 47 10.47 -7.28 -1.87
C PHE A 47 11.92 -7.47 -1.45
N SER A 48 12.42 -6.70 -0.47
CA SER A 48 13.83 -6.78 -0.07
C SER A 48 14.22 -8.17 0.40
N LYS A 49 13.32 -8.86 1.12
CA LYS A 49 13.56 -10.23 1.58
C LYS A 49 13.72 -11.19 0.40
N SER A 50 12.77 -11.17 -0.54
CA SER A 50 12.83 -12.04 -1.71
C SER A 50 13.96 -11.69 -2.67
N PHE A 51 14.29 -10.40 -2.83
CA PHE A 51 15.41 -10.00 -3.66
C PHE A 51 16.74 -10.45 -3.06
N LYS A 52 16.93 -10.27 -1.75
CA LYS A 52 18.11 -10.74 -1.01
C LYS A 52 18.27 -12.26 -1.09
N GLU A 53 17.18 -13.00 -0.90
CA GLU A 53 17.16 -14.47 -1.06
C GLU A 53 17.54 -14.89 -2.48
N LEU A 54 17.14 -14.12 -3.49
CA LEU A 54 17.38 -14.39 -4.89
C LEU A 54 18.83 -14.13 -5.33
N ILE A 55 19.45 -13.06 -4.83
CA ILE A 55 20.87 -12.74 -5.15
C ILE A 55 21.88 -13.42 -4.22
N GLY A 56 21.44 -13.87 -3.03
CA GLY A 56 22.30 -14.45 -1.99
C GLY A 56 23.26 -15.53 -2.49
N PRO A 57 22.79 -16.56 -3.24
CA PRO A 57 23.67 -17.59 -3.80
C PRO A 57 24.77 -17.04 -4.71
N ALA A 58 24.45 -16.02 -5.54
CA ALA A 58 25.43 -15.40 -6.42
C ALA A 58 26.47 -14.58 -5.62
N LEU A 59 26.06 -13.94 -4.53
CA LEU A 59 26.99 -13.24 -3.64
C LEU A 59 27.95 -14.20 -2.93
N GLU A 60 27.47 -15.39 -2.55
CA GLU A 60 28.31 -16.45 -1.96
C GLU A 60 29.31 -17.02 -2.98
N GLU A 61 28.87 -17.33 -4.20
CA GLU A 61 29.72 -17.87 -5.27
C GLU A 61 30.84 -16.89 -5.67
N THR A 62 30.50 -15.60 -5.72
CA THR A 62 31.44 -14.52 -6.07
C THR A 62 32.30 -14.08 -4.88
N ASN A 63 32.09 -14.62 -3.67
CA ASN A 63 32.66 -14.13 -2.41
C ASN A 63 32.46 -12.61 -2.20
N GLY A 64 31.44 -12.01 -2.82
CA GLY A 64 31.24 -10.55 -2.83
C GLY A 64 32.36 -9.77 -3.51
N GLU A 65 33.07 -10.38 -4.46
CA GLU A 65 34.06 -9.70 -5.28
C GLU A 65 33.39 -8.65 -6.17
N THR A 66 33.97 -7.46 -6.20
CA THR A 66 33.43 -6.35 -7.01
C THR A 66 33.62 -6.60 -8.49
N GLY A 67 32.66 -6.16 -9.30
CA GLY A 67 32.71 -6.29 -10.75
C GLY A 67 31.42 -6.85 -11.33
N PHE A 68 31.50 -7.24 -12.60
CA PHE A 68 30.38 -7.80 -13.35
C PHE A 68 30.40 -9.32 -13.28
N HIS A 69 29.27 -9.90 -12.95
CA HIS A 69 29.07 -11.34 -12.81
C HIS A 69 27.83 -11.75 -13.60
N GLU A 70 27.91 -12.88 -14.31
CA GLU A 70 26.73 -13.49 -14.92
C GLU A 70 26.05 -14.39 -13.88
N ILE A 71 24.75 -14.18 -13.70
CA ILE A 71 23.94 -14.98 -12.77
C ILE A 71 22.76 -15.59 -13.50
N GLU A 72 22.35 -16.80 -13.07
CA GLU A 72 21.17 -17.47 -13.60
C GLU A 72 20.01 -17.27 -12.62
N LEU A 73 18.99 -16.52 -13.05
CA LEU A 73 17.73 -16.35 -12.34
C LEU A 73 16.63 -17.15 -13.05
N SER A 74 15.50 -16.50 -13.39
CA SER A 74 14.56 -17.06 -14.38
C SER A 74 15.12 -17.04 -15.81
N LYS A 75 16.20 -16.27 -16.01
CA LYS A 75 17.00 -16.12 -17.23
C LYS A 75 18.40 -15.67 -16.81
N LYS A 76 19.35 -15.76 -17.74
CA LYS A 76 20.66 -15.13 -17.59
C LYS A 76 20.53 -13.62 -17.43
N GLU A 77 21.17 -13.09 -16.40
CA GLU A 77 21.23 -11.67 -16.09
C GLU A 77 22.66 -11.27 -15.73
N THR A 78 22.97 -9.99 -15.88
CA THR A 78 24.23 -9.41 -15.41
C THR A 78 24.02 -8.74 -14.05
N LEU A 79 24.87 -9.07 -13.09
CA LEU A 79 24.94 -8.46 -11.76
C LEU A 79 26.23 -7.66 -11.62
N GLU A 80 26.14 -6.38 -11.31
CA GLU A 80 27.28 -5.56 -10.89
C GLU A 80 27.34 -5.48 -9.36
N ILE A 81 28.48 -5.84 -8.78
CA ILE A 81 28.77 -5.76 -7.35
C ILE A 81 29.76 -4.60 -7.11
N CYS A 82 29.36 -3.64 -6.28
CA CYS A 82 30.17 -2.47 -5.91
C CYS A 82 30.22 -2.29 -4.39
N ARG A 83 31.27 -1.66 -3.85
CA ARG A 83 31.35 -1.27 -2.42
C ARG A 83 30.71 0.09 -2.13
N SER A 84 30.61 0.92 -3.15
CA SER A 84 29.92 2.21 -3.13
C SER A 84 29.70 2.60 -4.58
N MET A 85 28.72 3.45 -4.85
CA MET A 85 28.42 3.86 -6.22
C MET A 85 28.03 5.34 -6.27
N ASP A 86 28.77 6.11 -7.06
CA ASP A 86 28.38 7.47 -7.46
C ASP A 86 28.01 7.43 -8.94
N VAL A 87 26.72 7.57 -9.23
CA VAL A 87 26.21 7.52 -10.61
C VAL A 87 26.04 8.95 -11.12
N PRO A 88 26.73 9.37 -12.19
CA PRO A 88 26.60 10.72 -12.73
C PRO A 88 25.23 10.94 -13.40
N ASP A 89 24.88 12.21 -13.61
CA ASP A 89 23.66 12.62 -14.32
C ASP A 89 23.50 11.91 -15.67
N GLU A 90 22.26 11.64 -16.06
CA GLU A 90 21.87 11.11 -17.38
C GLU A 90 22.47 9.74 -17.72
N LYS A 91 23.01 9.04 -16.72
CA LYS A 91 23.53 7.69 -16.91
C LYS A 91 22.40 6.68 -17.01
N GLU A 92 22.61 5.66 -17.82
CA GLU A 92 21.75 4.47 -17.88
C GLU A 92 22.52 3.25 -17.34
N ILE A 93 21.85 2.50 -16.46
CA ILE A 93 22.31 1.24 -15.87
C ILE A 93 21.32 0.16 -16.34
N HIS A 94 21.85 -0.84 -17.06
CA HIS A 94 21.09 -1.85 -17.81
C HIS A 94 21.16 -3.27 -17.20
N HIS A 95 21.48 -3.36 -15.92
CA HIS A 95 21.82 -4.60 -15.24
C HIS A 95 21.48 -4.53 -13.76
N LEU A 96 21.40 -5.68 -13.10
CA LEU A 96 21.15 -5.77 -11.66
C LEU A 96 22.31 -5.12 -10.90
N LEU A 97 22.00 -4.28 -9.93
CA LEU A 97 23.02 -3.56 -9.17
C LEU A 97 22.95 -3.94 -7.70
N TYR A 98 24.06 -4.45 -7.17
CA TYR A 98 24.25 -4.69 -5.75
C TYR A 98 25.37 -3.81 -5.21
N VAL A 99 25.02 -2.89 -4.31
CA VAL A 99 25.96 -1.98 -3.66
C VAL A 99 26.09 -2.36 -2.19
N ASP A 100 27.25 -2.90 -1.84
CA ASP A 100 27.65 -3.15 -0.46
C ASP A 100 28.21 -1.88 0.20
N GLY A 101 27.36 -0.85 0.27
CA GLY A 101 27.67 0.46 0.81
C GLY A 101 26.58 1.46 0.44
N ASP A 102 26.96 2.74 0.39
CA ASP A 102 26.05 3.81 -0.04
C ASP A 102 26.03 3.93 -1.56
N LEU A 103 24.86 4.30 -2.10
CA LEU A 103 24.69 4.69 -3.50
C LEU A 103 24.17 6.12 -3.55
N VAL A 104 24.85 6.95 -4.33
CA VAL A 104 24.39 8.29 -4.70
C VAL A 104 24.23 8.35 -6.20
N SER A 105 23.06 8.80 -6.67
CA SER A 105 22.84 9.08 -8.09
C SER A 105 22.64 10.57 -8.32
N GLY A 106 23.11 11.04 -9.46
CA GLY A 106 22.75 12.33 -10.03
C GLY A 106 21.31 12.36 -10.52
N ASP A 107 21.03 13.33 -11.39
CA ASP A 107 19.72 13.56 -11.96
C ASP A 107 19.52 12.79 -13.28
N ARG A 108 18.28 12.44 -13.62
CA ARG A 108 17.89 11.82 -14.90
C ARG A 108 18.57 10.48 -15.20
N VAL A 109 18.92 9.73 -14.15
CA VAL A 109 19.49 8.39 -14.23
C VAL A 109 18.39 7.35 -14.44
N LEU A 110 18.64 6.42 -15.35
CA LEU A 110 17.80 5.25 -15.57
C LEU A 110 18.43 4.01 -14.92
N PHE A 111 17.68 3.41 -13.99
CA PHE A 111 17.94 2.08 -13.45
C PHE A 111 16.83 1.16 -13.96
N ASP A 112 17.08 0.44 -15.04
CA ASP A 112 16.06 -0.38 -15.69
C ASP A 112 15.88 -1.79 -15.07
N HIS A 113 16.80 -2.18 -14.18
CA HIS A 113 16.77 -3.40 -13.38
C HIS A 113 16.77 -3.08 -11.88
N GLU A 114 16.60 -4.11 -11.06
CA GLU A 114 16.54 -4.00 -9.62
C GLU A 114 17.88 -3.56 -9.00
N VAL A 115 17.78 -2.64 -8.04
CA VAL A 115 18.91 -2.10 -7.27
C VAL A 115 18.79 -2.53 -5.81
N TYR A 116 19.89 -3.01 -5.23
CA TYR A 116 20.00 -3.36 -3.82
C TYR A 116 21.16 -2.64 -3.16
N ILE A 117 20.91 -2.03 -2.00
CA ILE A 117 21.86 -1.20 -1.26
C ILE A 117 21.95 -1.68 0.18
N THR A 118 23.15 -1.98 0.70
CA THR A 118 23.32 -2.42 2.10
C THR A 118 23.36 -1.26 3.09
N HIS A 119 23.56 -0.02 2.62
CA HIS A 119 23.47 1.20 3.43
C HIS A 119 22.43 2.15 2.82
N ASN A 120 22.77 3.43 2.65
CA ASN A 120 21.82 4.46 2.26
C ASN A 120 21.81 4.70 0.74
N GLY A 121 20.63 5.00 0.20
CA GLY A 121 20.45 5.39 -1.19
C GLY A 121 19.99 6.84 -1.31
N VAL A 122 20.73 7.67 -2.04
CA VAL A 122 20.34 9.05 -2.35
C VAL A 122 20.23 9.19 -3.85
N PHE A 123 19.02 9.45 -4.33
CA PHE A 123 18.74 9.57 -5.75
C PHE A 123 18.38 11.01 -6.08
N GLY A 124 19.02 11.59 -7.09
CA GLY A 124 18.69 12.90 -7.64
C GLY A 124 17.28 12.99 -8.24
N GLN A 125 17.04 14.04 -9.02
CA GLN A 125 15.74 14.35 -9.61
C GLN A 125 15.51 13.59 -10.92
N ASP A 126 14.23 13.44 -11.30
CA ASP A 126 13.82 12.90 -12.61
C ASP A 126 14.41 11.50 -12.92
N ASN A 127 14.74 10.73 -11.88
CA ASN A 127 15.25 9.37 -12.03
C ASN A 127 14.14 8.38 -12.37
N VAL A 128 14.47 7.33 -13.12
CA VAL A 128 13.54 6.23 -13.39
C VAL A 128 14.14 4.95 -12.85
N ILE A 129 13.44 4.31 -11.90
CA ILE A 129 13.94 3.19 -11.13
C ILE A 129 12.97 2.02 -11.24
N GLN A 130 13.46 0.87 -11.71
CA GLN A 130 12.64 -0.33 -11.88
C GLN A 130 12.13 -0.86 -10.53
N ALA A 131 13.04 -1.19 -9.62
CA ALA A 131 12.75 -1.46 -8.22
C ALA A 131 13.99 -1.24 -7.36
N LEU A 132 13.79 -0.90 -6.09
CA LEU A 132 14.86 -0.50 -5.18
C LEU A 132 14.67 -1.09 -3.78
N ALA A 133 15.70 -1.76 -3.27
CA ALA A 133 15.76 -2.31 -1.93
C ALA A 133 16.96 -1.71 -1.18
N ALA A 134 16.76 -1.27 0.06
CA ALA A 134 17.83 -0.73 0.88
C ALA A 134 17.76 -1.24 2.33
N GLU A 135 18.90 -1.56 2.93
CA GLU A 135 18.99 -1.83 4.37
C GLU A 135 19.17 -0.56 5.21
N GLY A 136 19.48 0.57 4.58
CA GLY A 136 19.52 1.90 5.19
C GLY A 136 18.32 2.77 4.81
N GLN A 137 18.55 4.08 4.81
CA GLN A 137 17.56 5.09 4.41
C GLN A 137 17.57 5.31 2.91
N VAL A 138 16.43 5.73 2.35
CA VAL A 138 16.33 6.10 0.93
C VAL A 138 15.78 7.52 0.79
N THR A 139 16.46 8.34 -0.02
CA THR A 139 15.96 9.65 -0.42
C THR A 139 15.77 9.68 -1.93
N LEU A 140 14.57 10.01 -2.40
CA LEU A 140 14.26 10.21 -3.81
C LEU A 140 14.09 11.71 -4.09
N GLY A 141 14.82 12.22 -5.08
CA GLY A 141 14.61 13.56 -5.61
C GLY A 141 13.25 13.70 -6.28
N GLN A 142 12.89 14.96 -6.57
CA GLN A 142 11.61 15.30 -7.18
C GLN A 142 11.44 14.60 -8.53
N LYS A 143 10.19 14.32 -8.92
CA LYS A 143 9.82 13.73 -10.22
C LYS A 143 10.46 12.36 -10.50
N THR A 144 10.90 11.66 -9.47
CA THR A 144 11.38 10.29 -9.61
C THR A 144 10.22 9.34 -9.91
N GLU A 145 10.40 8.43 -10.85
CA GLU A 145 9.46 7.38 -11.22
C GLU A 145 9.97 6.01 -10.74
N LEU A 146 9.24 5.38 -9.83
CA LEU A 146 9.37 3.97 -9.50
C LEU A 146 8.41 3.16 -10.36
N ARG A 147 8.91 2.21 -11.13
CA ARG A 147 8.04 1.37 -11.98
C ARG A 147 7.34 0.28 -11.19
N ARG A 148 8.02 -0.27 -10.18
CA ARG A 148 7.50 -1.39 -9.39
C ARG A 148 7.54 -1.07 -7.92
N TRP A 149 8.64 -1.37 -7.25
CA TRP A 149 8.69 -1.50 -5.80
C TRP A 149 9.84 -0.70 -5.21
N LEU A 150 9.60 -0.11 -4.04
CA LEU A 150 10.63 0.44 -3.19
C LEU A 150 10.47 -0.13 -1.78
N ASP A 151 11.53 -0.67 -1.22
CA ASP A 151 11.56 -1.13 0.15
C ASP A 151 12.83 -0.67 0.86
N ALA A 152 12.71 -0.14 2.08
CA ALA A 152 13.85 0.25 2.90
C ALA A 152 13.68 -0.21 4.35
N GLU A 153 14.74 -0.67 5.02
CA GLU A 153 14.70 -0.90 6.47
C GLU A 153 14.63 0.43 7.24
N GLY A 154 15.34 1.45 6.76
CA GLY A 154 15.31 2.80 7.31
C GLY A 154 14.18 3.67 6.76
N ASP A 155 14.23 4.96 7.10
CA ASP A 155 13.27 5.96 6.63
C ASP A 155 13.36 6.17 5.10
N ILE A 156 12.22 6.48 4.49
CA ILE A 156 12.15 6.87 3.08
C ILE A 156 11.64 8.30 2.95
N HIS A 157 12.43 9.14 2.29
CA HIS A 157 12.07 10.52 1.95
C HIS A 157 11.77 10.61 0.45
N VAL A 158 10.54 10.96 0.12
CA VAL A 158 10.08 11.11 -1.26
C VAL A 158 9.93 12.59 -1.60
N GLY A 159 10.62 13.04 -2.64
CA GLY A 159 10.45 14.37 -3.21
C GLY A 159 9.05 14.64 -3.78
N GLU A 160 8.85 15.86 -4.27
CA GLU A 160 7.59 16.25 -4.91
C GLU A 160 7.43 15.61 -6.29
N GLN A 161 6.17 15.41 -6.70
CA GLN A 161 5.79 14.98 -8.05
C GLN A 161 6.32 13.58 -8.45
N CYS A 162 6.60 12.70 -7.49
CA CYS A 162 7.10 11.36 -7.76
C CYS A 162 5.96 10.38 -8.11
N ASP A 163 6.23 9.40 -8.97
CA ASP A 163 5.40 8.21 -9.13
C ASP A 163 6.01 7.06 -8.33
N LEU A 164 5.27 6.53 -7.35
CA LEU A 164 5.76 5.49 -6.45
C LEU A 164 5.41 4.06 -6.90
N GLY A 165 4.89 3.91 -8.12
CA GLY A 165 4.65 2.62 -8.74
C GLY A 165 3.61 1.79 -8.01
N ILE A 166 3.97 0.52 -7.72
CA ILE A 166 3.02 -0.49 -7.25
C ILE A 166 3.00 -0.60 -5.72
N ASN A 167 4.16 -0.55 -5.07
CA ASN A 167 4.29 -0.77 -3.64
C ASN A 167 5.54 -0.07 -3.08
N ILE A 168 5.35 0.71 -2.02
CA ILE A 168 6.44 1.29 -1.23
C ILE A 168 6.29 0.89 0.24
N SER A 169 7.38 0.45 0.85
CA SER A 169 7.38 0.02 2.25
C SER A 169 8.65 0.40 3.00
N SER A 170 8.50 0.76 4.27
CA SER A 170 9.62 1.09 5.14
C SER A 170 9.54 0.34 6.47
N GLY A 171 10.69 -0.03 7.04
CA GLY A 171 10.81 -0.43 8.44
C GLY A 171 10.76 0.74 9.43
N GLY A 172 11.07 1.95 8.97
CA GLY A 172 10.89 3.21 9.67
C GLY A 172 9.67 4.00 9.17
N SER A 173 9.91 5.26 8.83
CA SER A 173 8.91 6.23 8.40
C SER A 173 8.94 6.43 6.88
N ILE A 174 7.81 6.83 6.29
CA ILE A 174 7.77 7.33 4.90
C ILE A 174 7.29 8.78 4.93
N PHE A 175 8.07 9.67 4.34
CA PHE A 175 7.72 11.08 4.11
C PHE A 175 7.36 11.26 2.64
N LEU A 176 6.09 11.55 2.37
CA LEU A 176 5.57 11.72 1.01
C LEU A 176 5.52 13.19 0.61
N GLY A 177 6.25 13.53 -0.45
CA GLY A 177 6.23 14.84 -1.08
C GLY A 177 4.91 15.15 -1.80
N LYS A 178 4.67 16.44 -2.01
CA LYS A 178 3.47 16.97 -2.65
C LYS A 178 3.33 16.49 -4.09
N ASN A 179 2.10 16.27 -4.55
CA ASN A 179 1.76 15.80 -5.90
C ASN A 179 2.34 14.42 -6.26
N SER A 180 2.84 13.67 -5.27
CA SER A 180 3.33 12.32 -5.51
C SER A 180 2.16 11.34 -5.56
N ILE A 181 2.22 10.40 -6.49
CA ILE A 181 1.19 9.39 -6.71
C ILE A 181 1.64 8.02 -6.20
N PHE A 182 0.71 7.24 -5.68
CA PHE A 182 1.00 5.94 -5.08
C PHE A 182 -0.15 4.95 -5.28
N ARG A 183 0.13 3.66 -5.06
CA ARG A 183 -0.90 2.61 -5.01
C ARG A 183 -0.97 1.92 -3.67
N ARG A 184 0.18 1.50 -3.14
CA ARG A 184 0.31 0.84 -1.83
C ARG A 184 1.48 1.44 -1.08
N VAL A 185 1.24 1.84 0.15
CA VAL A 185 2.23 2.43 1.06
C VAL A 185 2.12 1.73 2.40
N PHE A 186 3.25 1.33 2.98
CA PHE A 186 3.31 0.82 4.34
C PHE A 186 4.47 1.45 5.13
N ALA A 187 4.16 2.10 6.25
CA ALA A 187 5.15 2.54 7.22
C ALA A 187 4.51 2.84 8.58
N ILE A 188 5.35 3.03 9.59
CA ILE A 188 4.94 3.31 10.96
C ILE A 188 5.78 4.49 11.47
N PRO A 189 5.49 5.75 11.08
CA PRO A 189 4.32 6.22 10.30
C PRO A 189 4.59 6.54 8.81
N ILE A 190 3.48 6.75 8.08
CA ILE A 190 3.41 7.49 6.82
C ILE A 190 3.04 8.95 7.13
N ILE A 191 3.80 9.89 6.59
CA ILE A 191 3.70 11.33 6.84
C ILE A 191 3.56 12.05 5.50
N THR A 192 2.63 13.00 5.41
CA THR A 192 2.56 13.97 4.30
C THR A 192 2.95 15.37 4.76
N GLY A 193 3.71 16.11 3.95
CA GLY A 193 4.17 17.46 4.27
C GLY A 193 5.22 17.52 5.40
N ASP A 194 5.41 18.71 5.98
CA ASP A 194 6.50 19.00 6.92
C ASP A 194 6.13 18.77 8.40
N ARG A 195 5.08 18.00 8.66
CA ARG A 195 4.62 17.76 10.03
C ARG A 195 5.62 16.87 10.77
N GLY A 196 6.11 17.34 11.91
CA GLY A 196 6.76 16.47 12.88
C GLY A 196 5.80 15.42 13.45
N ILE A 197 6.34 14.33 13.99
CA ILE A 197 5.54 13.31 14.67
C ILE A 197 4.96 13.94 15.95
N PRO A 198 3.61 13.95 16.13
CA PRO A 198 2.98 14.48 17.34
C PRO A 198 3.43 13.75 18.61
N ASP A 199 3.42 14.44 19.75
CA ASP A 199 3.69 13.80 21.05
C ASP A 199 2.69 12.63 21.28
N PRO A 200 3.13 11.46 21.78
CA PRO A 200 2.24 10.37 22.17
C PRO A 200 1.03 10.78 23.04
N LEU A 201 1.19 11.80 23.90
CA LEU A 201 0.10 12.37 24.69
C LEU A 201 -0.95 13.05 23.82
N GLU A 202 -0.54 13.74 22.74
CA GLU A 202 -1.45 14.31 21.75
C GLU A 202 -2.20 13.24 20.96
N MET A 203 -1.69 12.01 20.88
CA MET A 203 -2.37 10.87 20.25
C MET A 203 -3.32 10.12 21.18
N SER A 204 -3.33 10.45 22.47
CA SER A 204 -4.18 9.77 23.44
C SER A 204 -5.65 10.17 23.26
N LEU A 205 -6.52 9.17 23.17
CA LEU A 205 -7.96 9.39 23.21
C LEU A 205 -8.43 9.59 24.66
N PRO A 206 -9.54 10.32 24.88
CA PRO A 206 -10.18 10.33 26.19
C PRO A 206 -10.51 8.89 26.64
N PRO A 207 -10.35 8.57 27.94
CA PRO A 207 -10.55 7.23 28.47
C PRO A 207 -11.91 6.63 28.06
N LYS A 208 -11.89 5.35 27.69
CA LYS A 208 -13.11 4.60 27.38
C LYS A 208 -13.81 4.24 28.69
N GLU A 209 -14.93 4.89 28.99
CA GLU A 209 -15.81 4.41 30.05
C GLU A 209 -16.55 3.17 29.57
N PRO A 210 -16.75 2.14 30.41
CA PRO A 210 -17.42 0.92 30.03
C PRO A 210 -18.88 1.22 29.61
N SER A 211 -19.22 0.99 28.34
CA SER A 211 -20.61 1.03 27.87
C SER A 211 -21.22 -0.38 27.90
N THR A 212 -22.45 -0.48 28.39
CA THR A 212 -23.22 -1.73 28.55
C THR A 212 -24.24 -1.97 27.43
N GLN A 213 -24.27 -1.13 26.39
CA GLN A 213 -25.25 -1.23 25.31
C GLN A 213 -24.63 -1.81 24.03
N GLU A 214 -25.29 -2.83 23.49
CA GLU A 214 -25.01 -3.36 22.16
C GLU A 214 -25.40 -2.34 21.07
N SER A 215 -24.65 -2.37 19.97
CA SER A 215 -24.78 -1.54 18.76
C SER A 215 -26.15 -0.86 18.54
N ALA A 216 -26.15 0.47 18.34
CA ALA A 216 -27.35 1.21 17.99
C ALA A 216 -27.51 1.23 16.46
N PHE A 217 -28.46 0.45 15.93
CA PHE A 217 -28.83 0.54 14.51
C PHE A 217 -29.68 1.80 14.29
N ILE A 218 -29.04 2.90 13.90
CA ILE A 218 -29.71 4.19 13.68
C ILE A 218 -30.44 4.17 12.32
N ARG A 219 -31.68 3.68 12.30
CA ARG A 219 -32.65 3.90 11.18
C ARG A 219 -33.22 5.33 11.19
N SER A 220 -32.38 6.33 11.50
CA SER A 220 -32.87 7.71 11.53
C SER A 220 -33.12 8.22 10.11
N LYS A 221 -34.21 8.98 9.94
CA LYS A 221 -34.43 9.82 8.77
C LYS A 221 -33.47 11.03 8.73
N SER A 222 -32.85 11.39 9.86
CA SER A 222 -31.89 12.49 9.92
C SER A 222 -30.50 12.03 9.49
N GLN A 223 -30.03 12.59 8.38
CA GLN A 223 -28.78 12.25 7.71
C GLN A 223 -27.53 12.91 8.36
N ASN A 224 -27.68 13.59 9.50
CA ASN A 224 -26.59 14.32 10.15
C ASN A 224 -26.54 14.01 11.66
N ILE A 225 -25.34 13.74 12.18
CA ILE A 225 -25.04 13.73 13.61
C ILE A 225 -24.70 15.18 14.01
N PRO A 226 -25.39 15.78 15.00
CA PRO A 226 -25.11 17.15 15.43
C PRO A 226 -23.67 17.35 15.90
N LYS A 227 -23.16 18.58 15.78
CA LYS A 227 -21.85 18.96 16.32
C LYS A 227 -21.78 18.70 17.84
N GLY A 228 -20.61 18.32 18.33
CA GLY A 228 -20.38 18.04 19.76
C GLY A 228 -21.10 16.80 20.28
N SER A 229 -21.60 15.93 19.41
CA SER A 229 -22.26 14.70 19.83
C SER A 229 -21.27 13.72 20.46
N ILE A 230 -21.74 12.92 21.41
CA ILE A 230 -20.98 11.81 21.99
C ILE A 230 -21.81 10.54 21.82
N LEU A 231 -21.31 9.61 21.01
CA LEU A 231 -21.94 8.32 20.73
C LEU A 231 -21.01 7.20 21.21
N ARG A 232 -21.51 6.25 22.00
CA ARG A 232 -20.68 5.18 22.61
C ARG A 232 -21.01 3.76 22.11
N ASN A 233 -21.59 3.68 20.92
CA ASN A 233 -22.05 2.45 20.28
C ASN A 233 -21.62 2.45 18.81
N ASN A 234 -21.63 1.27 18.17
CA ASN A 234 -21.57 1.18 16.72
C ASN A 234 -22.78 1.88 16.09
N VAL A 235 -22.57 2.58 14.99
CA VAL A 235 -23.62 3.29 14.24
C VAL A 235 -23.62 2.86 12.77
N VAL A 236 -24.82 2.59 12.25
CA VAL A 236 -25.01 2.15 10.86
C VAL A 236 -26.06 3.03 10.19
N PHE A 237 -25.72 3.56 9.02
CA PHE A 237 -26.56 4.46 8.21
C PHE A 237 -26.91 3.82 6.86
N THR A 238 -28.16 3.94 6.42
CA THR A 238 -28.63 3.42 5.12
C THR A 238 -28.40 4.35 3.94
N ARG A 239 -27.98 5.58 4.20
CA ARG A 239 -27.74 6.65 3.22
C ARG A 239 -26.53 7.48 3.67
N LYS A 240 -26.22 8.51 2.89
CA LYS A 240 -25.20 9.50 3.25
C LYS A 240 -25.38 9.99 4.69
N VAL A 241 -24.27 10.10 5.41
CA VAL A 241 -24.21 10.68 6.76
C VAL A 241 -23.15 11.79 6.85
N THR A 242 -23.52 12.89 7.49
CA THR A 242 -22.56 13.93 7.92
C THR A 242 -22.38 13.86 9.43
N ILE A 243 -21.14 13.75 9.91
CA ILE A 243 -20.78 13.76 11.32
C ILE A 243 -20.26 15.14 11.67
N GLY A 244 -21.03 15.88 12.46
CA GLY A 244 -20.75 17.27 12.81
C GLY A 244 -19.46 17.44 13.60
N SER A 245 -18.91 18.65 13.55
CA SER A 245 -17.62 19.01 14.17
C SER A 245 -17.54 18.64 15.65
N ASN A 246 -16.34 18.34 16.16
CA ASN A 246 -16.09 18.02 17.57
C ASN A 246 -16.90 16.83 18.11
N THR A 247 -17.34 15.92 17.24
CA THR A 247 -18.08 14.72 17.64
C THR A 247 -17.13 13.61 18.06
N LEU A 248 -17.47 12.90 19.14
CA LEU A 248 -16.79 11.68 19.58
C LEU A 248 -17.69 10.46 19.34
N ILE A 249 -17.18 9.49 18.59
CA ILE A 249 -17.83 8.19 18.40
C ILE A 249 -16.90 7.11 18.94
N GLN A 250 -17.32 6.42 20.00
CA GLN A 250 -16.66 5.23 20.53
C GLN A 250 -17.38 3.99 20.00
N GLY A 251 -17.03 3.61 18.78
CA GLY A 251 -17.66 2.53 18.04
C GLY A 251 -17.38 2.63 16.55
N ASN A 252 -17.78 1.60 15.82
CA ASN A 252 -17.63 1.55 14.37
C ASN A 252 -18.72 2.38 13.69
N VAL A 253 -18.35 3.04 12.59
CA VAL A 253 -19.25 3.79 11.72
C VAL A 253 -19.37 3.06 10.38
N LYS A 254 -20.60 2.75 9.97
CA LYS A 254 -20.88 2.17 8.66
C LYS A 254 -21.95 2.96 7.94
N ALA A 255 -21.75 3.24 6.64
CA ALA A 255 -22.79 3.75 5.76
C ALA A 255 -22.85 2.96 4.46
N TYR A 256 -24.06 2.74 3.94
CA TYR A 256 -24.28 2.16 2.60
C TYR A 256 -24.15 3.19 1.45
N ASP A 257 -23.62 4.37 1.76
CA ASP A 257 -23.42 5.51 0.86
C ASP A 257 -22.27 6.35 1.44
N GLU A 258 -22.22 7.66 1.19
CA GLU A 258 -21.12 8.54 1.60
C GLU A 258 -21.05 8.80 3.12
N ILE A 259 -19.83 8.87 3.67
CA ILE A 259 -19.56 9.36 5.04
C ILE A 259 -18.77 10.66 4.94
N VAL A 260 -19.26 11.70 5.58
CA VAL A 260 -18.54 12.98 5.72
C VAL A 260 -18.29 13.22 7.21
N LEU A 261 -17.02 13.35 7.60
CA LEU A 261 -16.62 13.84 8.90
C LEU A 261 -16.26 15.32 8.76
N GLU A 262 -16.85 16.17 9.60
CA GLU A 262 -16.40 17.56 9.72
C GLU A 262 -15.09 17.65 10.52
N GLU A 263 -14.67 18.87 10.85
CA GLU A 263 -13.46 19.15 11.63
C GLU A 263 -13.46 18.51 13.03
N ASN A 264 -12.28 18.13 13.53
CA ASN A 264 -12.07 17.66 14.90
C ASN A 264 -12.96 16.47 15.32
N VAL A 265 -13.38 15.64 14.37
CA VAL A 265 -14.14 14.42 14.66
C VAL A 265 -13.19 13.32 15.16
N THR A 266 -13.58 12.68 16.26
CA THR A 266 -12.84 11.55 16.84
C THR A 266 -13.66 10.28 16.74
N ILE A 267 -13.11 9.25 16.11
CA ILE A 267 -13.71 7.93 15.98
C ILE A 267 -12.77 6.87 16.59
N ASP A 268 -13.17 6.33 17.74
CA ASP A 268 -12.55 5.16 18.34
C ASP A 268 -13.17 3.88 17.74
N GLY A 269 -12.83 3.57 16.50
CA GLY A 269 -13.41 2.46 15.75
C GLY A 269 -13.14 2.52 14.26
N ASN A 270 -13.67 1.53 13.54
CA ASN A 270 -13.54 1.43 12.09
C ASN A 270 -14.59 2.30 11.38
N ILE A 271 -14.25 2.77 10.18
CA ILE A 271 -15.14 3.51 9.28
C ILE A 271 -15.28 2.72 7.98
N PHE A 272 -16.52 2.45 7.58
CA PHE A 272 -16.84 1.72 6.35
C PHE A 272 -17.89 2.45 5.53
N ALA A 273 -17.63 2.68 4.24
CA ALA A 273 -18.59 3.24 3.29
C ALA A 273 -18.65 2.44 1.98
N ASP A 274 -19.85 2.23 1.44
CA ASP A 274 -20.03 1.70 0.08
C ASP A 274 -19.81 2.79 -1.00
N ALA A 275 -19.91 4.07 -0.64
CA ALA A 275 -19.47 5.19 -1.48
C ALA A 275 -18.20 5.81 -0.86
N SER A 276 -18.00 7.12 -1.03
CA SER A 276 -16.79 7.81 -0.63
C SER A 276 -16.77 8.16 0.86
N ILE A 277 -15.57 8.31 1.43
CA ILE A 277 -15.34 8.83 2.78
C ILE A 277 -14.59 10.15 2.67
N PHE A 278 -15.11 11.19 3.30
CA PHE A 278 -14.46 12.49 3.43
C PHE A 278 -14.13 12.71 4.91
N ILE A 279 -12.84 12.72 5.24
CA ILE A 279 -12.35 12.95 6.59
C ILE A 279 -11.94 14.42 6.69
N GLY A 280 -12.65 15.19 7.51
CA GLY A 280 -12.39 16.61 7.74
C GLY A 280 -11.09 16.87 8.51
N PRO A 281 -10.67 18.15 8.61
CA PRO A 281 -9.41 18.52 9.24
C PRO A 281 -9.31 18.09 10.70
N ASP A 282 -8.08 17.78 11.14
CA ASP A 282 -7.75 17.46 12.54
C ASP A 282 -8.56 16.28 13.12
N ALA A 283 -9.08 15.41 12.26
CA ALA A 283 -9.80 14.23 12.67
C ALA A 283 -8.85 13.17 13.27
N ARG A 284 -9.39 12.34 14.17
CA ARG A 284 -8.64 11.28 14.85
C ARG A 284 -9.38 9.96 14.73
N ILE A 285 -8.77 8.96 14.11
CA ILE A 285 -9.42 7.68 13.82
C ILE A 285 -8.51 6.55 14.31
N THR A 286 -8.97 5.68 15.20
CA THR A 286 -8.12 4.57 15.73
C THR A 286 -8.30 3.24 15.01
N GLY A 287 -9.32 3.15 14.15
CA GLY A 287 -9.63 1.94 13.39
C GLY A 287 -9.27 2.04 11.91
N ASN A 288 -9.70 1.02 11.16
CA ASN A 288 -9.53 0.97 9.72
C ASN A 288 -10.49 1.94 9.04
N VAL A 289 -10.09 2.49 7.91
CA VAL A 289 -10.92 3.30 7.02
C VAL A 289 -11.06 2.56 5.70
N PHE A 290 -12.28 2.21 5.31
CA PHE A 290 -12.54 1.45 4.09
C PHE A 290 -13.67 2.08 3.27
N SER A 291 -13.39 2.33 1.99
CA SER A 291 -14.35 2.78 1.00
C SER A 291 -14.27 1.95 -0.28
N GLN A 292 -15.43 1.57 -0.83
CA GLN A 292 -15.51 0.97 -2.18
C GLN A 292 -15.28 1.99 -3.32
N LYS A 293 -15.22 3.29 -3.02
CA LYS A 293 -14.92 4.37 -3.97
C LYS A 293 -13.64 5.09 -3.54
N SER A 294 -13.76 6.26 -2.93
CA SER A 294 -12.65 7.14 -2.62
C SER A 294 -12.54 7.43 -1.13
N VAL A 295 -11.31 7.69 -0.67
CA VAL A 295 -11.06 8.25 0.66
C VAL A 295 -10.34 9.58 0.48
N HIS A 296 -10.90 10.65 1.05
CA HIS A 296 -10.29 11.98 1.08
C HIS A 296 -9.92 12.30 2.53
N ILE A 297 -8.66 12.64 2.77
CA ILE A 297 -8.12 12.87 4.11
C ILE A 297 -7.61 14.30 4.19
N SER A 298 -8.28 15.13 4.98
CA SER A 298 -7.89 16.53 5.16
C SER A 298 -6.72 16.67 6.13
N ARG A 299 -6.06 17.83 6.05
CA ARG A 299 -4.89 18.18 6.87
C ARG A 299 -5.07 17.93 8.37
N GLY A 300 -3.96 17.65 9.04
CA GLY A 300 -3.94 17.49 10.50
C GLY A 300 -4.51 16.16 11.00
N THR A 301 -5.14 15.37 10.12
CA THR A 301 -5.72 14.08 10.46
C THR A 301 -4.68 13.06 10.93
N ILE A 302 -5.01 12.31 11.98
CA ILE A 302 -4.21 11.20 12.48
C ILE A 302 -5.04 9.91 12.42
N ILE A 303 -4.49 8.89 11.74
CA ILE A 303 -5.09 7.56 11.66
C ILE A 303 -4.18 6.55 12.37
N SER A 304 -4.72 6.07 13.48
CA SER A 304 -4.14 5.10 14.39
C SER A 304 -2.90 5.58 15.15
N ASN A 305 -2.13 4.64 15.71
CA ASN A 305 -0.95 4.88 16.53
C ASN A 305 0.08 3.74 16.34
N PRO A 306 1.34 3.90 16.81
CA PRO A 306 2.40 2.91 16.62
C PRO A 306 2.09 1.51 17.17
N LEU A 307 1.23 1.40 18.20
CA LEU A 307 0.88 0.13 18.84
C LEU A 307 -0.25 -0.60 18.12
N ASN A 308 -0.93 0.05 17.17
CA ASN A 308 -2.12 -0.47 16.55
C ASN A 308 -2.11 -0.20 15.05
N ILE A 309 -1.47 -1.05 14.25
CA ILE A 309 -1.40 -0.87 12.80
C ILE A 309 -2.81 -0.96 12.19
N LYS A 310 -3.15 -0.02 11.29
CA LYS A 310 -4.46 0.03 10.62
C LYS A 310 -4.34 0.28 9.12
N SER A 311 -5.43 0.02 8.41
CA SER A 311 -5.51 0.17 6.97
C SER A 311 -6.43 1.33 6.58
N VAL A 312 -6.00 2.10 5.59
CA VAL A 312 -6.79 3.08 4.85
C VAL A 312 -6.91 2.59 3.42
N ILE A 313 -8.12 2.26 3.01
CA ILE A 313 -8.41 1.65 1.71
C ILE A 313 -9.50 2.45 1.02
N GLY A 314 -9.14 3.09 -0.08
CA GLY A 314 -10.08 3.66 -1.05
C GLY A 314 -9.92 2.90 -2.35
N LYS A 315 -10.88 2.06 -2.70
CA LYS A 315 -10.72 1.11 -3.81
C LYS A 315 -10.35 1.79 -5.13
N LYS A 316 -10.95 2.93 -5.46
CA LYS A 316 -10.71 3.66 -6.72
C LYS A 316 -9.65 4.73 -6.61
N GLU A 317 -9.65 5.49 -5.52
CA GLU A 317 -8.74 6.62 -5.35
C GLU A 317 -8.56 6.98 -3.88
N ILE A 318 -7.43 7.61 -3.57
CA ILE A 318 -7.15 8.18 -2.25
C ILE A 318 -6.54 9.57 -2.44
N HIS A 319 -7.06 10.58 -1.74
CA HIS A 319 -6.53 11.94 -1.76
C HIS A 319 -6.11 12.30 -0.34
N ILE A 320 -4.85 12.70 -0.16
CA ILE A 320 -4.29 13.00 1.16
C ILE A 320 -3.74 14.42 1.14
N GLU A 321 -4.29 15.30 1.96
CA GLU A 321 -3.75 16.64 2.17
C GLU A 321 -2.42 16.61 2.97
N PRO A 322 -1.68 17.72 3.01
CA PRO A 322 -0.49 17.85 3.86
C PRO A 322 -0.80 17.67 5.35
N ASN A 323 0.22 17.31 6.12
CA ASN A 323 0.20 17.16 7.57
C ASN A 323 -0.72 16.03 8.08
N VAL A 324 -0.89 14.97 7.28
CA VAL A 324 -1.59 13.75 7.67
C VAL A 324 -0.58 12.71 8.18
N LEU A 325 -1.00 11.96 9.21
CA LEU A 325 -0.21 10.91 9.83
C LEU A 325 -0.99 9.59 9.84
N ILE A 326 -0.44 8.54 9.26
CA ILE A 326 -1.09 7.22 9.16
C ILE A 326 -0.12 6.15 9.64
N TYR A 327 -0.55 5.34 10.61
CA TYR A 327 0.22 4.19 11.09
C TYR A 327 -0.29 2.90 10.46
N GLY A 328 0.41 2.43 9.42
CA GLY A 328 0.13 1.17 8.76
C GLY A 328 -0.01 1.29 7.25
N PHE A 329 -1.13 0.81 6.71
CA PHE A 329 -1.32 0.60 5.28
C PHE A 329 -2.17 1.69 4.64
N ILE A 330 -1.76 2.14 3.46
CA ILE A 330 -2.60 2.87 2.52
C ILE A 330 -2.65 2.06 1.24
N SER A 331 -3.84 1.76 0.71
CA SER A 331 -3.98 0.94 -0.49
C SER A 331 -5.16 1.34 -1.37
N THR A 332 -4.93 1.41 -2.68
CA THR A 332 -5.96 1.61 -3.71
C THR A 332 -5.71 0.70 -4.93
N GLU A 333 -6.77 0.36 -5.67
CA GLU A 333 -6.65 -0.31 -6.97
C GLU A 333 -6.46 0.69 -8.12
N GLY A 334 -6.84 1.95 -7.92
CA GLY A 334 -6.59 3.04 -8.86
C GLY A 334 -5.34 3.83 -8.50
N HIS A 335 -5.49 5.11 -8.18
CA HIS A 335 -4.36 5.99 -7.83
C HIS A 335 -4.62 6.74 -6.53
N GLY A 336 -3.59 6.82 -5.69
CA GLY A 336 -3.52 7.70 -4.55
C GLY A 336 -2.69 8.92 -4.91
N ILE A 337 -3.01 10.08 -4.33
CA ILE A 337 -2.26 11.33 -4.53
C ILE A 337 -2.13 12.09 -3.21
N VAL A 338 -0.94 12.67 -3.01
CA VAL A 338 -0.69 13.67 -1.97
C VAL A 338 -0.90 15.07 -2.56
N LEU A 339 -1.76 15.89 -1.95
CA LEU A 339 -2.20 17.19 -2.48
C LEU A 339 -1.32 18.37 -2.08
#